data_AF-A0A2H0SLW6-F1
#
_entry.id   AF-A0A2H0SLW6-F1
#
_cell.length_a   1.000
_cell.length_b   1.000
_cell.length_c   1.000
_cell.angle_alpha   90.00
_cell.angle_beta   90.00
_cell.angle_gamma   90.00
#
_symmetry.space_group_name_H-M   'P 1'
#
loop_
_entity.id
_entity.type
_entity.pdbx_description
1 polymer ?
#
loop_
_entity_poly.entity_id
_entity_poly.type
_entity_poly.pdbx_seq_one_letter_code
_entity_poly.pdbx_strand_id
1 'polypeptide(L)'
;MEFDRLVVSFLVDEVVGGFFISVPPGHVACVYDRGRGVLPRVWGPGLHFKIPFWQVAKMFNAQVLEYSIRQGFDLSKNNEALGDDVISVSTQDGQDITVEGSILFRVDRVNAPELWENIGENMVSKVVRPISRSRIANIFSQLTTDQILRNRSEVEGLVQKELNNYFADRGLNCEGFLLSRVTRVQSGGKEEVLVVAAPDASL
;
A
#
# COMPACT_ATOMS: atom_id res chain seq x y z
N MET A 1 18.16 2.74 -41.36
CA MET A 1 16.77 2.25 -41.27
C MET A 1 16.37 1.80 -39.87
N GLU A 2 17.22 1.13 -39.07
CA GLU A 2 16.87 0.81 -37.67
C GLU A 2 16.89 2.03 -36.73
N PHE A 3 17.83 2.96 -36.93
CA PHE A 3 17.92 4.20 -36.15
C PHE A 3 16.70 5.12 -36.36
N ASP A 4 16.22 5.25 -37.60
CA ASP A 4 15.00 6.01 -37.90
C ASP A 4 13.75 5.38 -37.27
N ARG A 5 13.66 4.04 -37.23
CA ARG A 5 12.54 3.35 -36.57
C ARG A 5 12.54 3.56 -35.06
N LEU A 6 13.71 3.62 -34.43
CA LEU A 6 13.87 3.81 -32.99
C LEU A 6 13.58 5.27 -32.59
N VAL A 7 14.03 6.23 -33.41
CA VAL A 7 13.72 7.66 -33.25
C VAL A 7 12.25 7.94 -33.52
N VAL A 8 11.65 7.31 -34.54
CA VAL A 8 10.21 7.45 -34.84
C VAL A 8 9.36 6.76 -33.79
N SER A 9 9.75 5.58 -33.26
CA SER A 9 9.01 4.95 -32.17
C SER A 9 9.10 5.78 -30.89
N PHE A 10 10.27 6.35 -30.58
CA PHE A 10 10.43 7.25 -29.43
C PHE A 10 9.60 8.53 -29.60
N LEU A 11 9.65 9.15 -30.79
CA LEU A 11 8.85 10.35 -31.10
C LEU A 11 7.34 10.07 -31.12
N VAL A 12 6.90 8.92 -31.63
CA VAL A 12 5.47 8.58 -31.67
C VAL A 12 4.95 8.26 -30.27
N ASP A 13 5.69 7.51 -29.45
CA ASP A 13 5.30 7.23 -28.06
C ASP A 13 5.24 8.52 -27.23
N GLU A 14 6.13 9.48 -27.51
CA GLU A 14 6.22 10.75 -26.79
C GLU A 14 5.24 11.83 -27.29
N VAL A 15 4.91 11.84 -28.60
CA VAL A 15 3.87 12.70 -29.19
C VAL A 15 2.47 12.26 -28.76
N VAL A 16 2.24 10.95 -28.55
CA VAL A 16 0.99 10.43 -27.99
C VAL A 16 0.76 10.90 -26.55
N GLY A 17 1.84 11.23 -25.82
CA GLY A 17 1.76 11.76 -24.46
C GLY A 17 1.23 13.19 -24.33
N GLY A 18 1.01 13.92 -25.43
CA GLY A 18 0.41 15.26 -25.46
C GLY A 18 1.21 16.37 -24.73
N PHE A 19 0.94 17.62 -25.09
CA PHE A 19 1.33 18.80 -24.29
C PHE A 19 0.50 18.94 -23.02
N PHE A 20 -0.62 18.23 -22.94
CA PHE A 20 -1.56 18.31 -21.85
C PHE A 20 -1.67 16.95 -21.18
N ILE A 21 -1.68 16.96 -19.86
CA ILE A 21 -2.05 15.82 -19.03
C ILE A 21 -3.38 16.11 -18.37
N SER A 22 -4.35 15.22 -18.54
CA SER A 22 -5.61 15.27 -17.82
C SER A 22 -5.50 14.37 -16.59
N VAL A 23 -5.49 14.96 -15.40
CA VAL A 23 -5.44 14.24 -14.14
C VAL A 23 -6.88 13.94 -13.71
N PRO A 24 -7.28 12.66 -13.61
CA PRO A 24 -8.62 12.30 -13.20
C PRO A 24 -8.86 12.60 -11.71
N PRO A 25 -10.12 12.72 -11.28
CA PRO A 25 -10.44 12.81 -9.85
C PRO A 25 -9.89 11.59 -9.09
N GLY A 26 -9.48 11.79 -7.85
CA GLY A 26 -8.85 10.75 -7.03
C GLY A 26 -7.37 10.51 -7.32
N HIS A 27 -6.80 11.09 -8.37
CA HIS A 27 -5.39 10.97 -8.71
C HIS A 27 -4.65 12.29 -8.51
N VAL A 28 -3.32 12.19 -8.40
CA VAL A 28 -2.39 13.32 -8.43
C VAL A 28 -1.27 13.02 -9.41
N ALA A 29 -0.77 14.03 -10.11
CA ALA A 29 0.39 13.88 -10.95
C ALA A 29 1.63 14.54 -10.34
N CYS A 30 2.70 13.77 -10.19
CA CYS A 30 4.03 14.26 -9.85
C CYS A 30 4.79 14.52 -11.15
N VAL A 31 5.61 15.57 -11.17
CA VAL A 31 6.30 16.00 -12.39
C VAL A 31 7.80 15.95 -12.17
N TYR A 32 8.48 15.22 -13.03
CA TYR A 32 9.93 15.21 -13.12
C TYR A 32 10.37 16.15 -14.23
N ASP A 33 11.21 17.11 -13.87
CA ASP A 33 11.84 18.07 -14.77
C ASP A 33 13.30 17.67 -14.98
N ARG A 34 13.73 17.51 -16.25
CA ARG A 34 15.10 17.06 -16.56
C ARG A 34 16.20 17.95 -15.98
N GLY A 35 15.93 19.24 -15.70
CA GLY A 35 16.91 20.15 -15.12
C GLY A 35 16.87 20.28 -13.60
N ARG A 36 15.71 20.03 -12.98
CA ARG A 36 15.49 20.25 -11.53
C ARG A 36 15.17 18.99 -10.74
N GLY A 37 15.03 17.84 -11.40
CA GLY A 37 14.61 16.60 -10.77
C GLY A 37 13.09 16.56 -10.52
N VAL A 38 12.67 15.86 -9.48
CA VAL A 38 11.26 15.78 -9.10
C VAL A 38 10.80 17.13 -8.53
N LEU A 39 9.75 17.71 -9.11
CA LEU A 39 9.23 18.99 -8.65
C LEU A 39 8.43 18.79 -7.35
N PRO A 40 8.57 19.69 -6.36
CA PRO A 40 7.89 19.56 -5.07
C PRO A 40 6.37 19.82 -5.15
N ARG A 41 5.89 20.35 -6.28
CA ARG A 41 4.48 20.67 -6.49
C ARG A 41 3.80 19.54 -7.26
N VAL A 42 2.73 19.01 -6.70
CA VAL A 42 1.82 18.09 -7.39
C VAL A 42 0.76 18.81 -8.20
N TRP A 43 0.33 18.16 -9.27
CA TRP A 43 -0.83 18.54 -10.06
C TRP A 43 -2.04 17.74 -9.60
N GLY A 44 -3.05 18.45 -9.08
CA GLY A 44 -4.34 17.85 -8.71
C GLY A 44 -5.23 17.55 -9.93
N PRO A 45 -6.47 17.10 -9.71
CA PRO A 45 -7.41 16.80 -10.80
C PRO A 45 -7.62 18.00 -11.74
N GLY A 46 -7.65 17.74 -13.04
CA GLY A 46 -7.79 18.76 -14.09
C GLY A 46 -6.77 18.64 -15.22
N LEU A 47 -6.87 19.54 -16.19
CA LEU A 47 -5.97 19.60 -17.34
C LEU A 47 -4.75 20.47 -17.01
N HIS A 48 -3.55 19.91 -17.11
CA HIS A 48 -2.29 20.62 -16.89
C HIS A 48 -1.42 20.58 -18.13
N PHE A 49 -0.62 21.63 -18.34
CA PHE A 49 0.33 21.71 -19.44
C PHE A 49 1.70 21.20 -19.00
N LYS A 50 2.26 20.27 -19.76
CA LYS A 50 3.64 19.78 -19.59
C LYS A 50 4.47 20.15 -20.81
N ILE A 51 5.74 20.48 -20.57
CA ILE A 51 6.70 20.70 -21.66
C ILE A 51 7.12 19.32 -22.19
N PRO A 52 6.76 18.94 -23.42
CA PRO A 52 7.16 17.66 -23.98
C PRO A 52 8.68 17.58 -24.06
N PHE A 53 9.25 16.37 -23.99
CA PHE A 53 10.70 16.12 -23.98
C PHE A 53 11.46 16.64 -22.75
N TRP A 54 10.93 17.60 -21.99
CA TRP A 54 11.60 18.14 -20.80
C TRP A 54 10.97 17.68 -19.49
N GLN A 55 9.64 17.50 -19.47
CA GLN A 55 8.88 17.15 -18.28
C GLN A 55 8.17 15.80 -18.46
N VAL A 56 8.37 14.92 -17.48
CA VAL A 56 7.68 13.64 -17.37
C VAL A 56 6.68 13.74 -16.22
N ALA A 57 5.39 13.68 -16.53
CA ALA A 57 4.34 13.69 -15.54
C ALA A 57 3.87 12.26 -15.27
N LYS A 58 3.76 11.91 -13.99
CA LYS A 58 3.41 10.57 -13.54
C LYS A 58 2.25 10.62 -12.58
N MET A 59 1.22 9.84 -12.87
CA MET A 59 0.01 9.79 -12.06
C MET A 59 0.14 8.76 -10.94
N PHE A 60 -0.26 9.17 -9.74
CA PHE A 60 -0.41 8.32 -8.57
C PHE A 60 -1.88 8.29 -8.17
N ASN A 61 -2.34 7.11 -7.77
CA ASN A 61 -3.66 6.96 -7.18
C ASN A 61 -3.60 7.47 -5.73
N ALA A 62 -4.35 8.54 -5.43
CA ALA A 62 -4.47 9.13 -4.10
C ALA A 62 -5.81 8.76 -3.42
N GLN A 63 -6.51 7.78 -3.95
CA GLN A 63 -7.67 7.15 -3.32
C GLN A 63 -7.22 6.16 -2.25
N VAL A 64 -8.16 5.77 -1.40
CA VAL A 64 -7.95 4.69 -0.43
C VAL A 64 -7.82 3.38 -1.19
N LEU A 65 -6.75 2.66 -0.89
CA LEU A 65 -6.43 1.33 -1.37
C LEU A 65 -6.53 0.35 -0.21
N GLU A 66 -7.02 -0.83 -0.50
CA GLU A 66 -7.10 -1.94 0.46
C GLU A 66 -5.94 -2.90 0.21
N TYR A 67 -5.16 -3.19 1.25
CA TYR A 67 -4.15 -4.25 1.28
C TYR A 67 -4.68 -5.43 2.09
N SER A 68 -5.02 -6.54 1.43
CA SER A 68 -5.68 -7.69 2.06
C SER A 68 -4.68 -8.78 2.47
N ILE A 69 -4.65 -9.12 3.76
CA ILE A 69 -3.84 -10.19 4.36
C ILE A 69 -4.77 -11.38 4.59
N ARG A 70 -4.63 -12.42 3.77
CA ARG A 70 -5.51 -13.59 3.80
C ARG A 70 -4.79 -14.86 3.37
N GLN A 71 -5.28 -15.99 3.86
CA GLN A 71 -4.71 -17.29 3.51
C GLN A 71 -4.86 -17.58 2.02
N GLY A 72 -3.81 -18.16 1.42
CA GLY A 72 -3.82 -18.59 0.02
C GLY A 72 -3.60 -17.46 -0.99
N PHE A 73 -3.02 -16.34 -0.56
CA PHE A 73 -2.59 -15.30 -1.47
C PHE A 73 -1.31 -15.70 -2.21
N ASP A 74 -1.38 -15.79 -3.53
CA ASP A 74 -0.22 -16.16 -4.36
C ASP A 74 0.60 -14.93 -4.76
N LEU A 75 1.71 -14.73 -4.03
CA LEU A 75 2.69 -13.67 -4.28
C LEU A 75 3.48 -13.87 -5.59
N SER A 76 3.48 -15.08 -6.15
CA SER A 76 4.36 -15.46 -7.27
C SER A 76 3.98 -14.78 -8.60
N LYS A 77 2.77 -14.22 -8.69
CA LYS A 77 2.26 -13.60 -9.92
C LYS A 77 2.58 -12.12 -10.02
N ASN A 78 2.57 -11.39 -8.91
CA ASN A 78 2.80 -9.94 -8.90
C ASN A 78 3.28 -9.45 -7.52
N ASN A 79 4.51 -8.93 -7.47
CA ASN A 79 5.08 -8.39 -6.24
C ASN A 79 4.38 -7.12 -5.73
N GLU A 80 3.77 -6.32 -6.62
CA GLU A 80 2.98 -5.13 -6.27
C GLU A 80 1.49 -5.43 -6.03
N ALA A 81 1.12 -6.71 -5.95
CA ALA A 81 -0.25 -7.05 -5.64
C ALA A 81 -0.64 -6.54 -4.24
N LEU A 82 -1.85 -5.98 -4.14
CA LEU A 82 -2.44 -5.43 -2.92
C LEU A 82 -2.93 -6.53 -1.95
N GLY A 83 -2.06 -7.48 -1.66
CA GLY A 83 -2.30 -8.47 -0.63
C GLY A 83 -1.05 -9.17 -0.13
N ASP A 84 -1.26 -10.01 0.88
CA ASP A 84 -0.26 -10.84 1.52
C ASP A 84 -0.85 -12.17 1.98
N ASP A 85 0.06 -13.11 2.23
CA ASP A 85 -0.27 -14.30 3.00
C ASP A 85 -0.33 -13.99 4.51
N VAL A 86 -0.98 -14.87 5.27
CA VAL A 86 -1.24 -14.71 6.70
C VAL A 86 0.02 -14.42 7.52
N ILE A 87 -0.15 -13.66 8.60
CA ILE A 87 0.95 -13.34 9.52
C ILE A 87 0.90 -14.30 10.70
N SER A 88 1.89 -15.18 10.79
CA SER A 88 2.07 -16.08 11.94
C SER A 88 2.89 -15.42 13.03
N VAL A 89 2.38 -15.43 14.27
CA VAL A 89 3.02 -14.79 15.42
C VAL A 89 2.71 -15.56 16.70
N SER A 90 3.69 -15.62 17.61
CA SER A 90 3.49 -16.14 18.97
C SER A 90 3.14 -14.98 19.90
N THR A 91 2.00 -15.06 20.57
CA THR A 91 1.51 -14.05 21.53
C THR A 91 2.30 -14.05 22.83
N GLN A 92 2.06 -13.06 23.68
CA GLN A 92 2.71 -12.93 24.99
C GLN A 92 2.40 -14.11 25.92
N ASP A 93 1.22 -14.70 25.80
CA ASP A 93 0.78 -15.90 26.54
C ASP A 93 1.28 -17.21 25.91
N GLY A 94 2.18 -17.14 24.92
CA GLY A 94 2.82 -18.29 24.29
C GLY A 94 1.90 -19.07 23.35
N GLN A 95 0.90 -18.42 22.77
CA GLN A 95 0.01 -19.03 21.78
C GLN A 95 0.46 -18.68 20.37
N ASP A 96 0.64 -19.69 19.52
CA ASP A 96 0.87 -19.48 18.11
C ASP A 96 -0.46 -19.15 17.43
N ILE A 97 -0.55 -17.96 16.84
CA ILE A 97 -1.72 -17.48 16.12
C ILE A 97 -1.36 -17.06 14.70
N THR A 98 -2.34 -17.12 13.81
CA THR A 98 -2.30 -16.52 12.48
C THR A 98 -3.31 -15.38 12.42
N VAL A 99 -2.89 -14.27 11.83
CA VAL A 99 -3.66 -13.03 11.72
C VAL A 99 -4.01 -12.77 10.25
N GLU A 100 -5.30 -12.58 9.99
CA GLU A 100 -5.87 -12.10 8.74
C GLU A 100 -6.54 -10.74 8.96
N GLY A 101 -6.46 -9.87 7.96
CA GLY A 101 -7.04 -8.53 8.04
C GLY A 101 -6.80 -7.72 6.79
N SER A 102 -7.32 -6.50 6.77
CA SER A 102 -7.12 -5.55 5.67
C SER A 102 -6.56 -4.23 6.20
N ILE A 103 -5.60 -3.66 5.48
CA ILE A 103 -5.06 -2.33 5.78
C ILE A 103 -5.58 -1.37 4.73
N LEU A 104 -6.24 -0.31 5.18
CA LEU A 104 -6.69 0.78 4.34
C LEU A 104 -5.62 1.87 4.37
N PHE A 105 -5.05 2.18 3.22
CA PHE A 105 -4.02 3.21 3.11
C PHE A 105 -4.21 4.04 1.85
N ARG A 106 -3.63 5.23 1.81
CA ARG A 106 -3.59 6.07 0.60
C ARG A 106 -2.28 6.81 0.49
N VAL A 107 -1.95 7.25 -0.72
CA VAL A 107 -0.84 8.18 -0.95
C VAL A 107 -1.24 9.56 -0.44
N ASP A 108 -0.36 10.18 0.35
CA ASP A 108 -0.50 11.58 0.70
C ASP A 108 -0.25 12.44 -0.54
N ARG A 109 -1.25 13.23 -0.91
CA ARG A 109 -1.19 14.09 -2.10
C ARG A 109 -0.07 15.11 -1.99
N VAL A 110 0.21 15.62 -0.80
CA VAL A 110 1.21 16.69 -0.62
C VAL A 110 2.62 16.12 -0.75
N ASN A 111 2.86 14.94 -0.18
CA ASN A 111 4.17 14.30 -0.12
C ASN A 111 4.39 13.25 -1.22
N ALA A 112 3.46 13.11 -2.18
CA ALA A 112 3.60 12.21 -3.33
C ALA A 112 4.88 12.41 -4.16
N PRO A 113 5.45 13.62 -4.31
CA PRO A 113 6.74 13.80 -5.00
C PRO A 113 7.88 13.08 -4.27
N GLU A 114 7.93 13.20 -2.95
CA GLU A 114 8.94 12.56 -2.10
C GLU A 114 8.80 11.04 -2.12
N LEU A 115 7.57 10.53 -2.08
CA LEU A 115 7.28 9.11 -2.28
C LEU A 115 7.85 8.62 -3.61
N TRP A 116 7.61 9.36 -4.70
CA TRP A 116 8.09 8.96 -6.02
C TRP A 116 9.62 8.99 -6.11
N GLU A 117 10.25 10.02 -5.54
CA GLU A 117 11.70 10.19 -5.57
C GLU A 117 12.43 9.10 -4.77
N ASN A 118 11.96 8.79 -3.55
CA ASN A 118 12.66 7.90 -2.63
C ASN A 118 12.29 6.41 -2.80
N ILE A 119 11.03 6.09 -3.11
CA ILE A 119 10.52 4.71 -3.12
C ILE A 119 10.27 4.22 -4.55
N GLY A 120 9.73 5.11 -5.39
CA GLY A 120 9.31 4.82 -6.75
C GLY A 120 7.87 4.28 -6.84
N GLU A 121 7.57 3.55 -7.90
CA GLU A 121 6.24 2.95 -8.11
C GLU A 121 5.96 1.76 -7.18
N ASN A 122 7.02 1.07 -6.77
CA ASN A 122 6.93 -0.20 -6.06
C ASN A 122 6.71 -0.03 -4.55
N MET A 123 5.75 0.83 -4.19
CA MET A 123 5.48 1.19 -2.80
C MET A 123 4.89 0.03 -1.99
N VAL A 124 4.18 -0.90 -2.64
CA VAL A 124 3.54 -2.01 -1.93
C VAL A 124 4.60 -3.00 -1.47
N SER A 125 5.46 -3.48 -2.38
CA SER A 125 6.49 -4.47 -2.01
C SER A 125 7.61 -3.89 -1.16
N LYS A 126 7.96 -2.61 -1.34
CA LYS A 126 9.10 -1.99 -0.62
C LYS A 126 8.73 -1.42 0.75
N VAL A 127 7.50 -0.97 0.94
CA VAL A 127 7.11 -0.22 2.14
C VAL A 127 5.91 -0.86 2.81
N VAL A 128 4.75 -0.89 2.14
CA VAL A 128 3.48 -1.29 2.76
C VAL A 128 3.58 -2.71 3.30
N ARG A 129 3.97 -3.69 2.48
CA ARG A 129 4.06 -5.11 2.87
C ARG A 129 5.07 -5.35 4.00
N PRO A 130 6.37 -5.00 3.87
CA PRO A 130 7.35 -5.35 4.90
C PRO A 130 7.10 -4.63 6.23
N ILE A 131 6.72 -3.35 6.20
CA ILE A 131 6.42 -2.60 7.42
C ILE A 131 5.16 -3.15 8.08
N SER A 132 4.09 -3.36 7.31
CA SER A 132 2.84 -3.90 7.86
C SER A 132 3.04 -5.25 8.53
N ARG A 133 3.67 -6.20 7.83
CA ARG A 133 3.96 -7.53 8.38
C ARG A 133 4.79 -7.45 9.66
N SER A 134 5.83 -6.64 9.67
CA SER A 134 6.70 -6.48 10.84
C SER A 134 5.99 -5.84 12.03
N ARG A 135 5.23 -4.76 11.81
CA ARG A 135 4.58 -4.01 12.90
C ARG A 135 3.37 -4.74 13.45
N ILE A 136 2.56 -5.35 12.61
CA ILE A 136 1.45 -6.21 13.05
C ILE A 136 2.01 -7.36 13.89
N ALA A 137 3.02 -8.08 13.40
CA ALA A 137 3.63 -9.17 14.19
C ALA A 137 4.19 -8.69 15.54
N ASN A 138 4.85 -7.53 15.59
CA ASN A 138 5.37 -6.97 16.83
C ASN A 138 4.28 -6.58 17.84
N ILE A 139 3.16 -6.05 17.37
CA ILE A 139 2.04 -5.68 18.25
C ILE A 139 1.39 -6.94 18.82
N PHE A 140 1.07 -7.91 17.95
CA PHE A 140 0.39 -9.13 18.37
C PHE A 140 1.25 -10.02 19.29
N SER A 141 2.59 -9.95 19.18
CA SER A 141 3.47 -10.68 20.11
C SER A 141 3.49 -10.11 21.53
N GLN A 142 3.11 -8.85 21.70
CA GLN A 142 3.05 -8.17 23.00
C GLN A 142 1.68 -8.29 23.68
N LEU A 143 0.66 -8.72 22.93
CA LEU A 143 -0.70 -8.89 23.43
C LEU A 143 -0.95 -10.34 23.84
N THR A 144 -1.91 -10.53 24.74
CA THR A 144 -2.43 -11.86 25.04
C THR A 144 -3.62 -12.21 24.15
N THR A 145 -3.86 -13.50 23.95
CA THR A 145 -5.02 -13.98 23.16
C THR A 145 -6.36 -13.42 23.66
N ASP A 146 -6.55 -13.34 24.98
CA ASP A 146 -7.78 -12.81 25.60
C ASP A 146 -7.95 -11.30 25.34
N GLN A 147 -6.86 -10.52 25.34
CA GLN A 147 -6.90 -9.09 25.01
C GLN A 147 -7.29 -8.87 23.55
N ILE A 148 -6.73 -9.66 22.62
CA ILE A 148 -7.07 -9.57 21.20
C ILE A 148 -8.57 -9.84 20.98
N LEU A 149 -9.13 -10.80 21.71
CA LEU A 149 -10.53 -11.18 21.62
C LEU A 149 -11.49 -10.12 22.19
N ARG A 150 -11.18 -9.60 23.38
CA ARG A 150 -12.08 -8.67 24.09
C ARG A 150 -11.98 -7.24 23.60
N ASN A 151 -10.79 -6.82 23.17
CA ASN A 151 -10.48 -5.42 22.90
C ASN A 151 -10.12 -5.18 21.42
N ARG A 152 -10.83 -5.84 20.49
CA ARG A 152 -10.55 -5.79 19.06
C ARG A 152 -10.38 -4.36 18.51
N SER A 153 -11.30 -3.45 18.80
CA SER A 153 -11.24 -2.07 18.29
C SER A 153 -10.03 -1.29 18.82
N GLU A 154 -9.60 -1.60 20.05
CA GLU A 154 -8.39 -1.01 20.63
C GLU A 154 -7.13 -1.52 19.93
N VAL A 155 -7.08 -2.84 19.65
CA VAL A 155 -5.99 -3.45 18.87
C VAL A 155 -5.94 -2.86 17.45
N GLU A 156 -7.09 -2.72 16.79
CA GLU A 156 -7.19 -2.10 15.46
C GLU A 156 -6.65 -0.66 15.46
N GLY A 157 -7.06 0.15 16.44
CA GLY A 157 -6.58 1.53 16.59
C GLY A 157 -5.09 1.61 16.90
N LEU A 158 -4.57 0.67 17.70
CA LEU A 158 -3.15 0.60 18.04
C LEU A 158 -2.29 0.24 16.81
N VAL A 159 -2.72 -0.76 16.03
CA VAL A 159 -2.07 -1.11 14.76
C VAL A 159 -2.13 0.04 13.77
N GLN A 160 -3.30 0.67 13.58
CA GLN A 160 -3.45 1.81 12.70
C GLN A 160 -2.46 2.92 13.07
N LYS A 161 -2.40 3.30 14.35
CA LYS A 161 -1.52 4.38 14.83
C LYS A 161 -0.06 4.05 14.57
N GLU A 162 0.36 2.83 14.88
CA GLU A 162 1.73 2.38 14.66
C GLU A 162 2.09 2.41 13.18
N LEU A 163 1.25 1.84 12.31
CA LEU A 163 1.47 1.85 10.85
C LEU A 163 1.52 3.28 10.31
N ASN A 164 0.62 4.16 10.76
CA ASN A 164 0.58 5.54 10.31
C ASN A 164 1.86 6.30 10.64
N ASN A 165 2.48 6.05 11.81
CA ASN A 165 3.76 6.66 12.16
C ASN A 165 4.87 6.30 11.15
N TYR A 166 4.94 5.05 10.71
CA TYR A 166 5.94 4.61 9.73
C TYR A 166 5.61 5.02 8.29
N PHE A 167 4.33 5.14 7.97
CA PHE A 167 3.85 5.50 6.64
C PHE A 167 3.96 7.00 6.38
N ALA A 168 3.70 7.84 7.39
CA ALA A 168 3.70 9.30 7.27
C ALA A 168 5.05 9.84 6.78
N ASP A 169 6.16 9.32 7.32
CA ASP A 169 7.53 9.67 6.91
C ASP A 169 7.86 9.31 5.45
N ARG A 170 6.98 8.56 4.77
CA ARG A 170 7.16 8.04 3.41
C ARG A 170 6.09 8.54 2.45
N GLY A 171 5.29 9.52 2.85
CA GLY A 171 4.20 10.07 2.04
C GLY A 171 3.00 9.13 1.88
N LEU A 172 2.80 8.22 2.85
CA LEU A 172 1.66 7.31 2.92
C LEU A 172 0.87 7.57 4.19
N ASN A 173 -0.45 7.41 4.12
CA ASN A 173 -1.33 7.53 5.28
C ASN A 173 -2.07 6.22 5.50
N CYS A 174 -2.09 5.74 6.74
CA CYS A 174 -2.90 4.59 7.14
C CYS A 174 -4.27 5.09 7.62
N GLU A 175 -5.31 4.84 6.83
CA GLU A 175 -6.69 5.21 7.14
C GLU A 175 -7.35 4.24 8.12
N GLY A 176 -6.88 2.98 8.18
CA GLY A 176 -7.41 2.01 9.12
C GLY A 176 -6.78 0.62 8.99
N PHE A 177 -6.95 -0.18 10.03
CA PHE A 177 -6.67 -1.61 10.02
C PHE A 177 -7.95 -2.36 10.44
N LEU A 178 -8.37 -3.32 9.63
CA LEU A 178 -9.57 -4.12 9.85
C LEU A 178 -9.13 -5.55 10.18
N LEU A 179 -9.35 -5.99 11.41
CA LEU A 179 -8.98 -7.34 11.83
C LEU A 179 -10.05 -8.35 11.37
N SER A 180 -9.74 -9.18 10.37
CA SER A 180 -10.73 -10.09 9.80
C SER A 180 -10.82 -11.41 10.55
N ARG A 181 -9.68 -12.05 10.82
CA ARG A 181 -9.66 -13.35 11.49
C ARG A 181 -8.40 -13.51 12.31
N VAL A 182 -8.54 -14.19 13.45
CA VAL A 182 -7.41 -14.67 14.24
C VAL A 182 -7.63 -16.15 14.49
N THR A 183 -6.67 -16.98 14.12
CA THR A 183 -6.74 -18.43 14.25
C THR A 183 -5.59 -18.91 15.11
N ARG A 184 -5.83 -19.82 16.05
CA ARG A 184 -4.79 -20.46 16.86
C ARG A 184 -4.30 -21.72 16.17
N VAL A 185 -2.98 -21.85 16.06
CA VAL A 185 -2.32 -23.05 15.54
C VAL A 185 -2.04 -23.98 16.72
N GLN A 186 -2.81 -25.06 16.86
CA GLN A 186 -2.53 -26.06 17.89
C GLN A 186 -1.49 -27.08 17.39
N SER A 187 -0.60 -27.56 18.26
CA SER A 187 0.46 -28.55 17.95
C SER A 187 -0.04 -29.93 17.45
N GLY A 188 -1.33 -30.10 17.18
CA GLY A 188 -1.94 -31.30 16.60
C GLY A 188 -2.48 -31.14 15.17
N GLY A 189 -2.16 -30.03 14.48
CA GLY A 189 -2.65 -29.74 13.12
C GLY A 189 -4.13 -29.34 13.06
N LYS A 190 -4.76 -29.06 14.21
CA LYS A 190 -6.10 -28.49 14.30
C LYS A 190 -5.98 -26.97 14.45
N GLU A 191 -6.53 -26.25 13.50
CA GLU A 191 -6.70 -24.80 13.55
C GLU A 191 -7.99 -24.47 14.31
N GLU A 192 -7.90 -23.66 15.36
CA GLU A 192 -9.06 -23.18 16.11
C GLU A 192 -9.26 -21.70 15.82
N VAL A 193 -10.40 -21.35 15.21
CA VAL A 193 -10.68 -19.97 14.86
C VAL A 193 -11.14 -19.21 16.10
N LEU A 194 -10.37 -18.21 16.51
CA LEU A 194 -10.60 -17.43 17.72
C LEU A 194 -11.46 -16.20 17.43
N VAL A 195 -11.17 -15.50 16.33
CA VAL A 195 -11.90 -14.30 15.91
C VAL A 195 -12.35 -14.50 14.47
N VAL A 196 -13.62 -14.23 14.19
CA VAL A 196 -14.14 -14.07 12.82
C VAL A 196 -14.88 -12.75 12.79
N ALA A 197 -14.50 -11.85 11.88
CA ALA A 197 -15.35 -10.73 11.53
C ALA A 197 -16.72 -11.29 11.12
N ALA A 198 -17.81 -10.69 11.60
CA ALA A 198 -19.15 -11.04 11.10
C ALA A 198 -19.09 -11.06 9.56
N PRO A 199 -19.67 -12.07 8.90
CA PRO A 199 -19.66 -12.10 7.44
C PRO A 199 -20.22 -10.76 6.97
N ASP A 200 -19.40 -10.00 6.23
CA ASP A 200 -19.87 -8.79 5.59
C ASP A 200 -21.04 -9.19 4.69
N ALA A 201 -22.24 -8.94 5.19
CA ALA A 201 -23.45 -8.93 4.40
C ALA A 201 -23.35 -7.69 3.50
N SER A 202 -22.58 -7.80 2.44
CA SER A 202 -22.52 -6.81 1.37
C SER A 202 -22.67 -7.52 0.02
N LEU A 203 -23.94 -7.45 -0.41
CA LEU A 203 -24.46 -7.39 -1.78
C LEU A 203 -23.47 -6.94 -2.86
#